data_AF-A0A6J4TTH2-F1
#
_entry.id   AF-A0A6J4TTH2-F1
#
_cell.length_a   1.000
_cell.length_b   1.000
_cell.length_c   1.000
_cell.angle_alpha   90.00
_cell.angle_beta   90.00
_cell.angle_gamma   90.00
#
_symmetry.space_group_name_H-M   'P 1'
#
loop_
_entity.id
_entity.type
_entity.pdbx_description
1 polymer ?
#
loop_
_entity_poly.entity_id
_entity_poly.type
_entity_poly.pdbx_seq_one_letter_code
_entity_poly.pdbx_strand_id
1 'polypeptide(L)'
;MNRRLSRLLLVVTWLALAAGPVAACGGEEEEKEQTAAEILQQTFRGSESAIEDGFLSLSFRLDPEGLLAVGGPVKFTLHGPFSAPRARELTRFNVDFVATLAEKPYKGSVLSTGKQALVTLDDGTYRVGGAVVDRLRRSARRRQQDRAGLPVTGFDPLRWISGPQKKRSERVTGVDTIRIGGKLNVARLLGDIDGLLTKAGGSASESTLLSAKLRRQIAAVTQSSSIDIWTGRSDKLLRQLAVKFVFLFEGDSSPLQALRGGTVNLRLRLDDVNKKAARPSAFARGRKDARPLADLTGGGPANILEGVGAGLTGGRGRELFACLTAANGSSSELVRCVSKLAP
;
A
#
# COMPACT_ATOMS: atom_id res chain seq x y z
N MET A 1 -24.34 -22.36 79.32
CA MET A 1 -25.39 -22.76 78.35
C MET A 1 -24.73 -22.96 76.99
N ASN A 2 -24.01 -24.06 76.73
CA ASN A 2 -24.45 -25.45 76.47
C ASN A 2 -25.38 -25.59 75.26
N ARG A 3 -24.79 -25.87 74.08
CA ARG A 3 -25.30 -26.73 73.00
C ARG A 3 -24.18 -27.10 72.00
N ARG A 4 -23.03 -27.51 72.54
CA ARG A 4 -22.25 -28.62 71.96
C ARG A 4 -22.75 -29.90 72.65
N LEU A 5 -22.60 -31.07 72.04
CA LEU A 5 -23.02 -32.41 72.53
C LEU A 5 -24.40 -32.87 72.04
N SER A 6 -24.48 -33.29 70.79
CA SER A 6 -25.07 -34.59 70.43
C SER A 6 -24.86 -34.79 68.93
N ARG A 7 -24.44 -35.98 68.52
CA ARG A 7 -24.13 -36.41 67.13
C ARG A 7 -22.66 -36.31 66.69
N LEU A 8 -21.75 -36.37 67.66
CA LEU A 8 -20.56 -37.21 67.53
C LEU A 8 -20.96 -38.59 68.09
N LEU A 9 -20.52 -39.67 67.44
CA LEU A 9 -20.82 -41.10 67.67
C LEU A 9 -21.97 -41.70 66.84
N LEU A 10 -21.69 -41.94 65.55
CA LEU A 10 -21.89 -43.25 64.96
C LEU A 10 -21.03 -43.37 63.68
N VAL A 11 -20.04 -44.26 63.76
CA VAL A 11 -19.35 -44.94 62.65
C VAL A 11 -18.22 -44.17 61.96
N VAL A 12 -17.13 -43.93 62.69
CA VAL A 12 -15.81 -44.55 62.42
C VAL A 12 -15.92 -45.97 61.89
N THR A 13 -15.81 -46.17 60.58
CA THR A 13 -15.06 -47.26 59.91
C THR A 13 -15.29 -47.14 58.39
N TRP A 14 -14.34 -46.56 57.67
CA TRP A 14 -13.96 -46.94 56.29
C TRP A 14 -12.67 -46.16 55.97
N LEU A 15 -11.58 -46.64 56.56
CA LEU A 15 -10.22 -46.25 56.26
C LEU A 15 -9.69 -47.31 55.29
N ALA A 16 -9.48 -46.97 54.01
CA ALA A 16 -8.39 -47.49 53.17
C ALA A 16 -8.55 -47.06 51.69
N LEU A 17 -7.40 -46.73 51.09
CA LEU A 17 -7.14 -46.61 49.66
C LEU A 17 -7.65 -45.35 48.92
N ALA A 18 -6.82 -44.28 49.00
CA ALA A 18 -6.36 -43.56 47.81
C ALA A 18 -5.17 -42.66 48.18
N ALA A 19 -3.99 -43.26 48.39
CA ALA A 19 -2.74 -42.54 48.28
C ALA A 19 -2.42 -42.37 46.79
N GLY A 20 -2.95 -41.30 46.17
CA GLY A 20 -2.55 -40.88 44.84
C GLY A 20 -1.26 -40.06 44.91
N PRO A 21 -0.26 -40.30 44.04
CA PRO A 21 0.90 -39.44 43.96
C PRO A 21 0.44 -38.06 43.49
N VAL A 22 0.70 -37.03 44.30
CA VAL A 22 0.64 -35.64 43.85
C VAL A 22 1.84 -35.42 42.94
N ALA A 23 1.75 -35.92 41.71
CA ALA A 23 2.64 -35.55 40.64
C ALA A 23 2.32 -34.09 40.26
N ALA A 24 3.32 -33.25 40.38
CA ALA A 24 3.34 -31.91 39.83
C ALA A 24 2.99 -31.93 38.33
N CYS A 25 2.03 -31.11 37.93
CA CYS A 25 2.16 -30.22 36.77
C CYS A 25 0.98 -29.24 36.76
N GLY A 26 1.06 -28.23 37.63
CA GLY A 26 0.41 -26.95 37.34
C GLY A 26 1.17 -26.31 36.19
N GLY A 27 0.96 -26.79 34.97
CA GLY A 27 1.34 -26.09 33.77
C GLY A 27 0.31 -24.99 33.58
N GLU A 28 0.57 -23.81 34.16
CA GLU A 28 0.11 -22.59 33.51
C GLU A 28 0.57 -22.73 32.06
N GLU A 29 -0.38 -22.93 31.15
CA GLU A 29 -0.10 -22.86 29.72
C GLU A 29 0.44 -21.45 29.51
N GLU A 30 1.76 -21.28 29.54
CA GLU A 30 2.42 -20.10 29.05
C GLU A 30 1.89 -19.91 27.63
N GLU A 31 0.94 -18.97 27.47
CA GLU A 31 0.43 -18.59 26.16
C GLU A 31 1.66 -18.28 25.31
N LYS A 32 2.03 -19.20 24.42
CA LYS A 32 3.25 -19.09 23.63
C LYS A 32 3.21 -17.74 22.93
N GLU A 33 4.13 -16.87 23.34
CA GLU A 33 4.14 -15.51 22.86
C GLU A 33 4.34 -15.54 21.34
N GLN A 34 3.34 -15.07 20.60
CA GLN A 34 3.38 -15.15 19.14
C GLN A 34 4.65 -14.49 18.60
N THR A 35 5.30 -15.17 17.66
CA THR A 35 6.48 -14.65 16.97
C THR A 35 6.08 -13.52 16.01
N ALA A 36 7.04 -12.65 15.69
CA ALA A 36 6.80 -11.59 14.70
C ALA A 36 6.36 -12.15 13.33
N ALA A 37 6.91 -13.30 12.93
CA ALA A 37 6.56 -13.96 11.67
C ALA A 37 5.11 -14.47 11.67
N GLU A 38 4.65 -15.09 12.76
CA GLU A 38 3.26 -15.56 12.90
C GLU A 38 2.27 -14.40 12.85
N ILE A 39 2.55 -13.29 13.55
CA ILE A 39 1.68 -12.11 13.54
C ILE A 39 1.59 -11.51 12.12
N LEU A 40 2.71 -11.44 11.39
CA LEU A 40 2.70 -10.98 10.01
C LEU A 40 1.89 -11.91 9.11
N GLN A 41 2.01 -13.23 9.27
CA GLN A 41 1.17 -14.18 8.53
C GLN A 41 -0.31 -13.98 8.83
N GLN A 42 -0.70 -13.81 10.08
CA GLN A 42 -2.09 -13.50 10.46
C GLN A 42 -2.56 -12.20 9.80
N THR A 43 -1.71 -11.17 9.82
CA THR A 43 -2.04 -9.86 9.24
C THR A 43 -2.30 -9.91 7.73
N PHE A 44 -1.49 -10.66 6.96
CA PHE A 44 -1.58 -10.64 5.50
C PHE A 44 -2.23 -11.88 4.86
N ARG A 45 -2.41 -12.97 5.61
CA ARG A 45 -2.97 -14.24 5.11
C ARG A 45 -4.20 -14.71 5.87
N GLY A 46 -4.54 -14.09 7.00
CA GLY A 46 -5.72 -14.44 7.77
C GLY A 46 -7.01 -14.20 6.96
N SER A 47 -7.95 -15.14 7.03
CA SER A 47 -9.28 -14.96 6.44
C SER A 47 -10.06 -13.80 7.10
N GLU A 48 -9.81 -13.58 8.38
CA GLU A 48 -10.35 -12.49 9.20
C GLU A 48 -9.62 -11.16 8.99
N SER A 49 -8.44 -11.17 8.35
CA SER A 49 -7.66 -9.95 8.13
C SER A 49 -8.09 -9.14 6.90
N ALA A 50 -9.26 -9.44 6.34
CA ALA A 50 -9.79 -8.75 5.19
C ALA A 50 -10.21 -7.32 5.56
N ILE A 51 -9.69 -6.37 4.80
CA ILE A 51 -9.99 -4.94 4.93
C ILE A 51 -11.01 -4.60 3.84
N GLU A 52 -12.27 -4.45 4.23
CA GLU A 52 -13.40 -4.20 3.33
C GLU A 52 -13.66 -2.71 3.12
N ASP A 53 -13.44 -1.90 4.15
CA ASP A 53 -13.60 -0.46 4.08
C ASP A 53 -12.67 0.23 5.08
N GLY A 54 -12.48 1.53 4.87
CA GLY A 54 -11.65 2.37 5.72
C GLY A 54 -11.26 3.67 5.02
N PHE A 55 -10.36 4.41 5.65
CA PHE A 55 -9.77 5.62 5.11
C PHE A 55 -8.28 5.38 4.84
N LEU A 56 -7.88 5.56 3.59
CA LEU A 56 -6.49 5.42 3.15
C LEU A 56 -5.76 6.75 3.32
N SER A 57 -4.54 6.71 3.84
CA SER A 57 -3.56 7.79 3.74
C SER A 57 -2.24 7.21 3.26
N LEU A 58 -1.85 7.57 2.04
CA LEU A 58 -0.57 7.20 1.42
C LEU A 58 0.28 8.45 1.27
N SER A 59 1.55 8.36 1.64
CA SER A 59 2.55 9.38 1.32
C SER A 59 3.79 8.70 0.79
N PHE A 60 4.24 9.15 -0.37
CA PHE A 60 5.50 8.79 -0.99
C PHE A 60 6.35 10.05 -1.14
N ARG A 61 7.65 9.90 -0.88
CA ARG A 61 8.65 10.93 -1.11
C ARG A 61 9.93 10.28 -1.63
N LEU A 62 10.41 10.79 -2.75
CA LEU A 62 11.74 10.52 -3.28
C LEU A 62 12.52 11.84 -3.26
N ASP A 63 13.64 11.83 -2.55
CA ASP A 63 14.63 12.90 -2.52
C ASP A 63 15.81 12.45 -3.38
N PRO A 64 15.86 12.80 -4.68
CA PRO A 64 16.96 12.39 -5.56
C PRO A 64 18.20 13.26 -5.30
N GLU A 65 19.37 12.64 -5.34
CA GLU A 65 20.65 13.34 -5.26
C GLU A 65 21.28 13.46 -6.65
N GLY A 66 21.73 14.67 -7.01
CA GLY A 66 22.44 14.95 -8.25
C GLY A 66 21.59 15.12 -9.52
N LEU A 67 20.35 14.64 -9.52
CA LEU A 67 19.47 14.74 -10.70
C LEU A 67 18.81 16.12 -10.80
N LEU A 68 19.57 17.10 -11.29
CA LEU A 68 19.14 18.51 -11.43
C LEU A 68 17.85 18.68 -12.24
N ALA A 69 17.62 17.82 -13.23
CA ALA A 69 16.44 17.87 -14.11
C ALA A 69 15.11 17.64 -13.36
N VAL A 70 15.09 16.93 -12.23
CA VAL A 70 13.84 16.67 -11.47
C VAL A 70 13.48 17.85 -10.57
N GLY A 71 14.37 18.83 -10.41
CA GLY A 71 14.10 20.12 -9.78
C GLY A 71 13.81 20.09 -8.28
N GLY A 72 13.84 18.92 -7.61
CA GLY A 72 13.56 18.83 -6.18
C GLY A 72 12.96 17.47 -5.78
N PRO A 73 12.46 17.35 -4.54
CA PRO A 73 11.84 16.12 -4.08
C PRO A 73 10.55 15.81 -4.85
N VAL A 74 10.43 14.57 -5.31
CA VAL A 74 9.18 14.03 -5.83
C VAL A 74 8.32 13.63 -4.65
N LYS A 75 7.15 14.25 -4.51
CA LYS A 75 6.18 13.92 -3.45
C LYS A 75 4.89 13.45 -4.08
N PHE A 76 4.26 12.47 -3.46
CA PHE A 76 2.92 12.04 -3.81
C PHE A 76 2.15 11.69 -2.54
N THR A 77 0.98 12.27 -2.37
CA THR A 77 0.06 11.91 -1.29
C THR A 77 -1.27 11.52 -1.88
N LEU A 78 -1.88 10.47 -1.34
CA LEU A 78 -3.23 10.01 -1.67
C LEU A 78 -4.00 9.86 -0.37
N HIS A 79 -5.20 10.42 -0.28
CA HIS A 79 -6.01 10.30 0.92
C HIS A 79 -7.48 10.22 0.59
N GLY A 80 -8.22 9.40 1.32
CA GLY A 80 -9.66 9.31 1.15
C GLY A 80 -10.25 7.96 1.50
N PRO A 81 -11.58 7.87 1.58
CA PRO A 81 -12.29 6.63 1.87
C PRO A 81 -12.21 5.63 0.71
N PHE A 82 -12.18 4.34 1.06
CA PHE A 82 -12.37 3.24 0.13
C PHE A 82 -13.31 2.18 0.70
N SER A 83 -13.90 1.40 -0.19
CA SER A 83 -14.72 0.24 0.10
C SER A 83 -14.47 -0.81 -0.99
N ALA A 84 -13.82 -1.90 -0.62
CA ALA A 84 -13.55 -3.08 -1.43
C ALA A 84 -14.36 -4.27 -0.89
N PRO A 85 -15.70 -4.28 -1.12
CA PRO A 85 -16.52 -5.39 -0.64
C PRO A 85 -16.08 -6.70 -1.30
N ARG A 86 -16.27 -7.82 -0.61
CA ARG A 86 -16.02 -9.19 -1.13
C ARG A 86 -16.89 -9.59 -2.35
N ALA A 87 -17.69 -8.66 -2.89
CA ALA A 87 -18.56 -8.85 -4.06
C ALA A 87 -17.85 -8.53 -5.38
N ARG A 88 -18.40 -9.04 -6.50
CA ARG A 88 -17.89 -8.93 -7.90
C ARG A 88 -17.91 -7.52 -8.51
N GLU A 89 -17.76 -6.51 -7.68
CA GLU A 89 -17.81 -5.08 -8.00
C GLU A 89 -16.41 -4.47 -7.96
N LEU A 90 -16.21 -3.36 -8.68
CA LEU A 90 -14.98 -2.59 -8.52
C LEU A 90 -14.93 -2.00 -7.11
N THR A 91 -13.73 -1.92 -6.56
CA THR A 91 -13.47 -1.12 -5.36
C THR A 91 -14.02 0.28 -5.57
N ARG A 92 -14.86 0.70 -4.63
CA ARG A 92 -15.33 2.07 -4.53
C ARG A 92 -14.29 2.87 -3.78
N PHE A 93 -13.94 4.04 -4.27
CA PHE A 93 -13.01 4.92 -3.58
C PHE A 93 -13.26 6.34 -4.04
N ASN A 94 -12.98 7.30 -3.17
CA ASN A 94 -12.98 8.72 -3.47
C ASN A 94 -11.72 9.26 -2.82
N VAL A 95 -10.68 9.42 -3.61
CA VAL A 95 -9.35 9.74 -3.10
C VAL A 95 -8.86 11.02 -3.73
N ASP A 96 -8.40 11.92 -2.89
CA ASP A 96 -7.73 13.15 -3.29
C ASP A 96 -6.23 12.87 -3.34
N PHE A 97 -5.58 13.41 -4.36
CA PHE A 97 -4.14 13.31 -4.50
C PHE A 97 -3.48 14.68 -4.60
N VAL A 98 -2.25 14.74 -4.11
CA VAL A 98 -1.33 15.86 -4.32
C VAL A 98 0.00 15.29 -4.76
N ALA A 99 0.49 15.72 -5.92
CA ALA A 99 1.81 15.42 -6.40
C ALA A 99 2.68 16.68 -6.39
N THR A 100 3.97 16.54 -6.15
CA THR A 100 4.95 17.61 -6.35
C THR A 100 6.04 17.06 -7.27
N LEU A 101 6.21 17.70 -8.42
CA LEU A 101 7.19 17.35 -9.45
C LEU A 101 7.88 18.65 -9.89
N ALA A 102 9.22 18.68 -9.88
CA ALA A 102 9.99 19.90 -10.13
C ALA A 102 9.46 21.11 -9.35
N GLU A 103 9.23 20.90 -8.04
CA GLU A 103 8.70 21.87 -7.06
C GLU A 103 7.30 22.41 -7.34
N LYS A 104 6.63 21.94 -8.40
CA LYS A 104 5.27 22.36 -8.74
C LYS A 104 4.25 21.41 -8.13
N PRO A 105 3.26 21.92 -7.36
CA PRO A 105 2.18 21.10 -6.85
C PRO A 105 1.14 20.85 -7.94
N TYR A 106 0.61 19.63 -7.96
CA TYR A 106 -0.50 19.20 -8.80
C TYR A 106 -1.53 18.53 -7.91
N LYS A 107 -2.80 18.86 -8.09
CA LYS A 107 -3.87 18.36 -7.24
C LYS A 107 -4.97 17.77 -8.11
N GLY A 108 -5.68 16.81 -7.54
CA GLY A 108 -6.83 16.22 -8.19
C GLY A 108 -7.49 15.18 -7.31
N SER A 109 -8.50 14.53 -7.88
CA SER A 109 -9.20 13.44 -7.20
C SER A 109 -9.56 12.34 -8.17
N VAL A 110 -9.67 11.12 -7.65
CA VAL A 110 -10.15 9.96 -8.39
C VAL A 110 -11.32 9.35 -7.64
N LEU A 111 -12.46 9.23 -8.32
CA LEU A 111 -13.67 8.64 -7.77
C LEU A 111 -14.03 7.39 -8.57
N SER A 112 -14.07 6.23 -7.91
CA SER A 112 -14.70 5.02 -8.39
C SER A 112 -16.00 4.77 -7.62
N THR A 113 -17.12 4.69 -8.34
CA THR A 113 -18.43 4.34 -7.75
C THR A 113 -18.73 2.84 -7.81
N GLY A 114 -17.78 2.04 -8.30
CA GLY A 114 -17.98 0.62 -8.60
C GLY A 114 -18.54 0.37 -10.02
N LYS A 115 -19.20 1.38 -10.59
CA LYS A 115 -19.79 1.36 -11.95
C LYS A 115 -19.18 2.37 -12.91
N GLN A 116 -18.64 3.47 -12.37
CA GLN A 116 -18.03 4.55 -13.13
C GLN A 116 -16.75 4.97 -12.42
N ALA A 117 -15.80 5.49 -13.19
CA ALA A 117 -14.61 6.13 -12.68
C ALA A 117 -14.52 7.56 -13.22
N LEU A 118 -14.20 8.50 -12.33
CA LEU A 118 -14.04 9.91 -12.61
C LEU A 118 -12.65 10.35 -12.14
N VAL A 119 -12.03 11.25 -12.89
CA VAL A 119 -10.79 11.93 -12.53
C VAL A 119 -11.09 13.42 -12.52
N THR A 120 -10.78 14.12 -11.44
CA THR A 120 -10.82 15.57 -11.38
C THR A 120 -9.40 16.09 -11.38
N LEU A 121 -9.12 17.02 -12.29
CA LEU A 121 -7.92 17.84 -12.31
C LEU A 121 -8.37 19.30 -12.14
N ASP A 122 -7.46 20.19 -11.78
CA ASP A 122 -7.72 21.59 -11.40
C ASP A 122 -8.85 22.30 -12.19
N ASP A 123 -8.97 22.04 -13.51
CA ASP A 123 -9.88 22.70 -14.45
C ASP A 123 -11.11 21.86 -14.88
N GLY A 124 -11.32 20.65 -14.36
CA GLY A 124 -12.52 19.89 -14.68
C GLY A 124 -12.59 18.44 -14.19
N THR A 125 -13.78 17.87 -14.29
CA THR A 125 -14.04 16.45 -14.00
C THR A 125 -14.20 15.68 -15.32
N TYR A 126 -13.51 14.55 -15.40
CA TYR A 126 -13.43 13.71 -16.58
C TYR A 126 -13.88 12.29 -16.27
N ARG A 127 -14.61 11.69 -17.20
CA ARG A 127 -15.13 10.33 -17.10
C ARG A 127 -14.22 9.35 -17.82
N VAL A 128 -13.76 8.34 -17.09
CA VAL A 128 -13.04 7.20 -17.67
C VAL A 128 -14.00 6.42 -18.57
N GLY A 129 -13.56 6.08 -19.78
CA GLY A 129 -14.38 5.39 -20.77
C GLY A 129 -14.90 4.03 -20.28
N GLY A 130 -16.12 3.67 -20.70
CA GLY A 130 -16.78 2.43 -20.27
C GLY A 130 -15.96 1.16 -20.54
N ALA A 131 -15.29 1.08 -21.68
CA ALA A 131 -14.44 -0.06 -22.04
C ALA A 131 -13.26 -0.27 -21.06
N VAL A 132 -12.68 0.81 -20.54
CA VAL A 132 -11.61 0.75 -19.53
C VAL A 132 -12.19 0.29 -18.19
N VAL A 133 -13.32 0.86 -17.78
CA VAL A 133 -14.03 0.43 -16.56
C VAL A 133 -14.40 -1.05 -16.62
N ASP A 134 -14.90 -1.54 -17.75
CA ASP A 134 -15.27 -2.96 -17.91
C ASP A 134 -14.06 -3.88 -17.89
N ARG A 135 -12.91 -3.46 -18.44
CA ARG A 135 -11.65 -4.19 -18.33
C ARG A 135 -11.21 -4.29 -16.85
N LEU A 136 -11.28 -3.18 -16.12
CA LEU A 136 -10.99 -3.17 -14.68
C LEU A 136 -11.94 -4.09 -13.92
N ARG A 137 -13.25 -4.10 -14.23
CA ARG A 137 -14.24 -5.02 -13.64
C ARG A 137 -13.92 -6.49 -13.91
N ARG A 138 -13.62 -6.83 -15.16
CA ARG A 138 -13.25 -8.21 -15.54
C ARG A 138 -12.00 -8.67 -14.82
N SER A 139 -10.99 -7.79 -14.72
CA SER A 139 -9.78 -8.10 -13.96
C SER A 139 -10.07 -8.27 -12.46
N ALA A 140 -10.91 -7.42 -11.85
CA ALA A 140 -11.29 -7.55 -10.44
C ALA A 140 -12.03 -8.86 -10.15
N ARG A 141 -12.91 -9.29 -11.06
CA ARG A 141 -13.63 -10.57 -10.94
C ARG A 141 -12.72 -11.79 -10.99
N ARG A 142 -11.67 -11.76 -11.83
CA ARG A 142 -10.66 -12.81 -11.88
C ARG A 142 -9.82 -12.88 -10.59
N ARG A 143 -9.58 -11.73 -9.94
CA ARG A 143 -8.77 -11.64 -8.71
C ARG A 143 -9.45 -12.25 -7.47
N GLN A 144 -10.78 -12.30 -7.42
CA GLN A 144 -11.52 -12.82 -6.27
C GLN A 144 -11.46 -14.34 -6.10
N GLN A 145 -10.99 -15.08 -7.12
CA GLN A 145 -10.77 -16.52 -7.00
C GLN A 145 -9.49 -16.84 -6.18
N ASP A 146 -8.58 -15.88 -6.05
CA ASP A 146 -7.27 -16.05 -5.41
C ASP A 146 -7.12 -15.21 -4.12
N ARG A 147 -7.71 -15.72 -3.01
CA ARG A 147 -7.39 -15.44 -1.58
C ARG A 147 -7.79 -14.11 -0.90
N ALA A 148 -7.90 -14.22 0.43
CA ALA A 148 -8.10 -13.17 1.43
C ALA A 148 -6.81 -12.37 1.71
N GLY A 149 -6.97 -11.07 1.96
CA GLY A 149 -5.90 -10.08 2.12
C GLY A 149 -6.21 -8.81 1.32
N LEU A 150 -5.49 -7.71 1.56
CA LEU A 150 -5.69 -6.43 0.88
C LEU A 150 -5.84 -6.64 -0.65
N PRO A 151 -6.87 -6.06 -1.31
CA PRO A 151 -7.30 -6.39 -2.67
C PRO A 151 -6.31 -5.95 -3.78
N VAL A 152 -5.07 -5.59 -3.45
CA VAL A 152 -4.06 -5.12 -4.40
C VAL A 152 -3.18 -6.30 -4.83
N THR A 153 -3.65 -7.05 -5.83
CA THR A 153 -2.87 -8.16 -6.39
C THR A 153 -1.50 -7.68 -6.90
N GLY A 154 -0.43 -8.31 -6.42
CA GLY A 154 0.95 -7.99 -6.82
C GLY A 154 1.79 -7.34 -5.73
N PHE A 155 1.20 -6.98 -4.59
CA PHE A 155 1.96 -6.56 -3.40
C PHE A 155 1.92 -7.66 -2.35
N ASP A 156 3.09 -8.16 -1.97
CA ASP A 156 3.21 -9.13 -0.89
C ASP A 156 4.24 -8.65 0.15
N PRO A 157 3.81 -7.84 1.14
CA PRO A 157 4.71 -7.28 2.15
C PRO A 157 5.50 -8.33 2.94
N LEU A 158 5.00 -9.57 3.02
CA LEU A 158 5.73 -10.68 3.67
C LEU A 158 7.04 -11.02 2.96
N ARG A 159 7.12 -10.78 1.64
CA ARG A 159 8.33 -11.02 0.84
C ARG A 159 9.31 -9.84 0.91
N TRP A 160 8.90 -8.71 1.46
CA TRP A 160 9.72 -7.51 1.56
C TRP A 160 10.50 -7.44 2.87
N ILE A 161 10.06 -8.13 3.92
CA ILE A 161 10.68 -8.04 5.24
C ILE A 161 11.58 -9.25 5.51
N SER A 162 12.83 -8.97 5.90
CA SER A 162 13.80 -9.96 6.38
C SER A 162 14.09 -9.73 7.86
N GLY A 163 14.17 -10.82 8.63
CA GLY A 163 14.44 -10.77 10.07
C GLY A 163 13.38 -9.96 10.85
N PRO A 164 12.08 -10.28 10.74
CA PRO A 164 11.04 -9.52 11.43
C PRO A 164 11.19 -9.65 12.94
N GLN A 165 11.07 -8.52 13.64
CA GLN A 165 11.16 -8.45 15.10
C GLN A 165 10.01 -7.61 15.65
N LYS A 166 9.42 -8.06 16.75
CA LYS A 166 8.51 -7.23 17.54
C LYS A 166 9.30 -6.02 18.06
N LYS A 167 8.76 -4.84 17.84
CA LYS A 167 9.24 -3.57 18.39
C LYS A 167 8.28 -3.14 19.49
N ARG A 168 8.60 -2.02 20.14
CA ARG A 168 7.72 -1.44 21.15
C ARG A 168 6.33 -1.20 20.54
N SER A 169 5.30 -1.63 21.26
CA SER A 169 3.92 -1.38 20.86
C SER A 169 3.58 0.10 20.94
N GLU A 170 2.75 0.56 20.03
CA GLU A 170 2.32 1.96 19.94
C GLU A 170 0.85 2.03 19.48
N ARG A 171 0.23 3.21 19.65
CA ARG A 171 -1.11 3.46 19.16
C ARG A 171 -1.06 4.09 17.78
N VAL A 172 -1.82 3.52 16.84
CA VAL A 172 -2.06 4.10 15.52
C VAL A 172 -3.54 4.45 15.46
N THR A 173 -3.84 5.75 15.33
CA THR A 173 -5.21 6.29 15.25
C THR A 173 -6.18 5.74 16.31
N GLY A 174 -5.69 5.66 17.55
CA GLY A 174 -6.46 5.21 18.71
C GLY A 174 -6.55 3.69 18.86
N VAL A 175 -6.00 2.90 17.94
CA VAL A 175 -5.95 1.44 18.00
C VAL A 175 -4.61 1.00 18.60
N ASP A 176 -4.66 0.10 19.58
CA ASP A 176 -3.46 -0.56 20.12
C ASP A 176 -2.87 -1.50 19.06
N THR A 177 -1.58 -1.33 18.77
CA THR A 177 -0.90 -2.10 17.72
C THR A 177 0.34 -2.80 18.22
N ILE A 178 0.68 -3.89 17.54
CA ILE A 178 2.00 -4.53 17.61
C ILE A 178 2.80 -3.99 16.43
N ARG A 179 3.92 -3.32 16.72
CA ARG A 179 4.86 -2.86 15.68
C ARG A 179 5.85 -3.97 15.37
N ILE A 180 6.01 -4.30 14.10
CA ILE A 180 6.95 -5.30 13.61
C ILE A 180 7.90 -4.60 12.64
N GLY A 181 9.18 -4.57 13.00
CA GLY A 181 10.24 -3.95 12.19
C GLY A 181 11.17 -5.01 11.63
N GLY A 182 11.79 -4.73 10.49
CA GLY A 182 12.80 -5.60 9.89
C GLY A 182 13.58 -4.91 8.76
N LYS A 183 14.52 -5.65 8.17
CA LYS A 183 15.28 -5.18 7.02
C LYS A 183 14.40 -5.28 5.77
N LEU A 184 14.36 -4.22 4.99
CA LEU A 184 13.60 -4.19 3.74
C LEU A 184 14.41 -4.82 2.59
N ASN A 185 13.76 -5.72 1.86
CA ASN A 185 14.20 -6.25 0.59
C ASN A 185 13.73 -5.33 -0.55
N VAL A 186 14.59 -4.35 -0.90
CA VAL A 186 14.30 -3.33 -1.92
C VAL A 186 14.02 -3.95 -3.29
N ALA A 187 14.74 -5.02 -3.66
CA ALA A 187 14.53 -5.70 -4.94
C ALA A 187 13.12 -6.30 -5.07
N ARG A 188 12.60 -6.91 -4.00
CA ARG A 188 11.24 -7.48 -3.97
C ARG A 188 10.19 -6.38 -4.01
N LEU A 189 10.35 -5.31 -3.22
CA LEU A 189 9.45 -4.17 -3.24
C LEU A 189 9.36 -3.55 -4.64
N LEU A 190 10.50 -3.23 -5.26
CA LEU A 190 10.52 -2.62 -6.59
C LEU A 190 9.96 -3.57 -7.67
N GLY A 191 10.14 -4.89 -7.51
CA GLY A 191 9.53 -5.88 -8.39
C GLY A 191 8.00 -5.96 -8.27
N ASP A 192 7.47 -5.84 -7.06
CA ASP A 192 6.03 -5.81 -6.83
C ASP A 192 5.39 -4.52 -7.40
N ILE A 193 6.07 -3.37 -7.27
CA ILE A 193 5.66 -2.09 -7.90
C ILE A 193 5.64 -2.20 -9.42
N ASP A 194 6.70 -2.73 -10.04
CA ASP A 194 6.77 -2.98 -11.49
C ASP A 194 5.64 -3.90 -11.97
N GLY A 195 5.37 -4.96 -11.21
CA GLY A 195 4.27 -5.87 -11.46
C GLY A 195 2.90 -5.18 -11.39
N LEU A 196 2.71 -4.20 -10.51
CA LEU A 196 1.51 -3.37 -10.48
C LEU A 196 1.41 -2.49 -11.73
N LEU A 197 2.48 -1.76 -12.08
CA LEU A 197 2.49 -0.81 -13.19
C LEU A 197 2.19 -1.50 -14.52
N THR A 198 2.81 -2.66 -14.76
CA THR A 198 2.54 -3.49 -15.93
C THR A 198 1.07 -3.92 -15.99
N LYS A 199 0.49 -4.36 -14.86
CA LYS A 199 -0.92 -4.78 -14.80
C LYS A 199 -1.91 -3.62 -14.94
N ALA A 200 -1.53 -2.43 -14.53
CA ALA A 200 -2.39 -1.25 -14.63
C ALA A 200 -2.63 -0.86 -16.09
N GLY A 201 -1.72 -1.15 -17.01
CA GLY A 201 -1.91 -0.86 -18.43
C GLY A 201 -0.64 -0.56 -19.21
N GLY A 202 0.54 -0.61 -18.59
CA GLY A 202 1.80 -0.55 -19.33
C GLY A 202 2.04 -1.86 -20.09
N SER A 203 2.40 -1.76 -21.37
CA SER A 203 2.98 -2.90 -22.07
C SER A 203 4.25 -3.33 -21.30
N ALA A 204 4.49 -4.64 -21.18
CA ALA A 204 5.68 -5.17 -20.48
C ALA A 204 7.02 -4.74 -21.14
N SER A 205 6.93 -4.10 -22.31
CA SER A 205 8.06 -3.59 -23.09
C SER A 205 8.41 -2.13 -22.82
N GLU A 206 7.56 -1.35 -22.11
CA GLU A 206 7.66 0.12 -22.08
C GLU A 206 7.61 0.76 -20.67
N SER A 207 7.52 -0.02 -19.59
CA SER A 207 7.72 0.50 -18.22
C SER A 207 9.20 0.77 -17.95
N THR A 208 9.75 1.76 -18.64
CA THR A 208 11.17 2.13 -18.62
C THR A 208 11.56 2.92 -17.38
N LEU A 209 10.59 3.54 -16.71
CA LEU A 209 10.78 4.27 -15.45
C LEU A 209 11.33 3.38 -14.31
N LEU A 210 11.00 2.09 -14.31
CA LEU A 210 11.48 1.10 -13.32
C LEU A 210 11.97 -0.19 -14.01
N SER A 211 12.81 -0.04 -15.03
CA SER A 211 13.39 -1.19 -15.75
C SER A 211 14.01 -2.22 -14.80
N ALA A 212 14.00 -3.49 -15.20
CA ALA A 212 14.60 -4.58 -14.41
C ALA A 212 16.08 -4.31 -14.06
N LYS A 213 16.82 -3.66 -14.98
CA LYS A 213 18.21 -3.23 -14.74
C LYS A 213 18.28 -2.17 -13.64
N LEU A 214 17.51 -1.08 -13.76
CA LEU A 214 17.47 -0.01 -12.76
C LEU A 214 17.08 -0.55 -11.37
N ARG A 215 16.07 -1.42 -11.29
CA ARG A 215 15.64 -2.03 -10.02
C ARG A 215 16.76 -2.83 -9.35
N ARG A 216 17.49 -3.65 -10.12
CA ARG A 216 18.63 -4.41 -9.60
C ARG A 216 19.76 -3.50 -9.15
N GLN A 217 20.06 -2.45 -9.91
CA GLN A 217 21.11 -1.49 -9.58
C GLN A 217 20.79 -0.72 -8.30
N ILE A 218 19.57 -0.19 -8.15
CA ILE A 218 19.13 0.47 -6.91
C ILE A 218 19.25 -0.49 -5.71
N ALA A 219 18.78 -1.73 -5.87
CA ALA A 219 18.87 -2.72 -4.79
C ALA A 219 20.31 -3.07 -4.40
N ALA A 220 21.23 -3.13 -5.37
CA ALA A 220 22.63 -3.43 -5.14
C ALA A 220 23.36 -2.30 -4.40
N VAL A 221 22.98 -1.04 -4.65
CA VAL A 221 23.62 0.15 -4.05
C VAL A 221 22.83 0.72 -2.87
N THR A 222 21.88 -0.06 -2.33
CA THR A 222 21.10 0.31 -1.15
C THR A 222 21.99 0.29 0.09
N GLN A 223 22.23 1.46 0.69
CA GLN A 223 23.06 1.65 1.88
C GLN A 223 22.31 1.30 3.17
N SER A 224 21.03 1.69 3.24
CA SER A 224 20.17 1.40 4.39
C SER A 224 18.76 1.13 3.94
N SER A 225 18.07 0.22 4.63
CA SER A 225 16.69 -0.13 4.32
C SER A 225 15.95 -0.60 5.57
N SER A 226 14.70 -0.17 5.72
CA SER A 226 13.84 -0.53 6.83
C SER A 226 12.39 -0.61 6.39
N ILE A 227 11.67 -1.53 7.02
CA ILE A 227 10.23 -1.66 6.92
C ILE A 227 9.67 -1.83 8.32
N ASP A 228 8.62 -1.08 8.62
CA ASP A 228 7.83 -1.21 9.84
C ASP A 228 6.37 -1.45 9.47
N ILE A 229 5.75 -2.40 10.16
CA ILE A 229 4.37 -2.83 9.95
C ILE A 229 3.65 -2.78 11.30
N TRP A 230 2.50 -2.12 11.32
CA TRP A 230 1.64 -2.03 12.50
C TRP A 230 0.40 -2.85 12.28
N THR A 231 0.22 -3.85 13.12
CA THR A 231 -0.94 -4.74 13.12
C THR A 231 -1.78 -4.49 14.37
N GLY A 232 -3.10 -4.47 14.23
CA GLY A 232 -4.02 -4.32 15.34
C GLY A 232 -3.82 -5.45 16.35
N ARG A 233 -3.68 -5.12 17.63
CA ARG A 233 -3.44 -6.13 18.67
C ARG A 233 -4.59 -7.14 18.75
N SER A 234 -5.82 -6.64 18.68
CA SER A 234 -7.04 -7.43 18.87
C SER A 234 -7.52 -8.12 17.59
N ASP A 235 -7.46 -7.45 16.45
CA ASP A 235 -8.04 -7.95 15.17
C ASP A 235 -7.01 -8.34 14.12
N LYS A 236 -5.72 -8.16 14.41
CA LYS A 236 -4.60 -8.45 13.51
C LYS A 236 -4.69 -7.71 12.16
N LEU A 237 -5.49 -6.66 12.04
CA LEU A 237 -5.64 -5.89 10.80
C LEU A 237 -4.46 -4.95 10.60
N LEU A 238 -4.03 -4.77 9.35
CA LEU A 238 -3.01 -3.77 9.02
C LEU A 238 -3.53 -2.36 9.35
N ARG A 239 -2.75 -1.60 10.13
CA ARG A 239 -3.02 -0.20 10.48
C ARG A 239 -2.05 0.76 9.80
N GLN A 240 -0.80 0.36 9.68
CA GLN A 240 0.22 1.18 9.04
C GLN A 240 1.32 0.31 8.44
N LEU A 241 1.90 0.77 7.33
CA LEU A 241 3.12 0.25 6.73
C LEU A 241 4.01 1.44 6.43
N ALA A 242 5.26 1.40 6.89
CA ALA A 242 6.26 2.41 6.58
C ALA A 242 7.50 1.73 6.00
N VAL A 243 8.01 2.30 4.92
CA VAL A 243 9.18 1.84 4.19
C VAL A 243 10.12 3.02 4.03
N LYS A 244 11.39 2.79 4.31
CA LYS A 244 12.45 3.76 4.05
C LYS A 244 13.68 3.05 3.53
N PHE A 245 14.28 3.58 2.47
CA PHE A 245 15.61 3.15 2.04
C PHE A 245 16.41 4.30 1.42
N VAL A 246 17.73 4.17 1.49
CA VAL A 246 18.70 5.11 0.90
C VAL A 246 19.58 4.32 -0.05
N PHE A 247 19.78 4.83 -1.26
CA PHE A 247 20.65 4.23 -2.27
C PHE A 247 21.63 5.28 -2.79
N LEU A 248 22.86 4.86 -3.07
CA LEU A 248 23.93 5.75 -3.52
C LEU A 248 24.82 5.03 -4.54
N PHE A 249 24.84 5.51 -5.77
CA PHE A 249 25.69 5.03 -6.85
C PHE A 249 27.13 5.53 -6.69
N GLU A 250 28.10 4.67 -6.95
CA GLU A 250 29.51 5.04 -7.01
C GLU A 250 29.91 5.44 -8.44
N GLY A 251 30.54 6.61 -8.59
CA GLY A 251 30.99 7.12 -9.89
C GLY A 251 29.88 7.18 -10.95
N ASP A 252 30.17 6.72 -12.16
CA ASP A 252 29.24 6.70 -13.31
C ASP A 252 28.37 5.41 -13.37
N SER A 253 28.26 4.67 -12.27
CA SER A 253 27.47 3.42 -12.24
C SER A 253 25.95 3.64 -12.33
N SER A 254 25.50 4.87 -12.19
CA SER A 254 24.08 5.22 -12.32
C SER A 254 23.61 5.05 -13.77
N PRO A 255 22.50 4.31 -13.99
CA PRO A 255 21.88 4.22 -15.31
C PRO A 255 21.23 5.53 -15.75
N LEU A 256 21.02 6.48 -14.83
CA LEU A 256 20.43 7.78 -15.09
C LEU A 256 21.51 8.84 -14.95
N GLN A 257 21.80 9.56 -16.04
CA GLN A 257 22.81 10.60 -16.04
C GLN A 257 22.53 11.61 -14.91
N ALA A 258 23.58 11.96 -14.15
CA ALA A 258 23.55 12.84 -12.98
C ALA A 258 22.82 12.33 -11.72
N LEU A 259 22.05 11.25 -11.76
CA LEU A 259 21.50 10.65 -10.54
C LEU A 259 22.63 9.98 -9.75
N ARG A 260 22.94 10.50 -8.57
CA ARG A 260 23.96 9.93 -7.66
C ARG A 260 23.35 9.04 -6.59
N GLY A 261 22.11 9.28 -6.19
CA GLY A 261 21.48 8.50 -5.14
C GLY A 261 20.10 9.04 -4.81
N GLY A 262 19.58 8.64 -3.66
CA GLY A 262 18.40 9.26 -3.10
C GLY A 262 17.86 8.55 -1.87
N THR A 263 16.97 9.28 -1.19
CA THR A 263 16.19 8.74 -0.08
C THR A 263 14.76 8.52 -0.53
N VAL A 264 14.25 7.31 -0.29
CA VAL A 264 12.85 6.96 -0.52
C VAL A 264 12.14 6.75 0.81
N ASN A 265 11.01 7.41 0.97
CA ASN A 265 10.08 7.21 2.08
C ASN A 265 8.69 6.89 1.52
N LEU A 266 8.10 5.81 2.00
CA LEU A 266 6.72 5.43 1.71
C LEU A 266 6.02 5.15 3.04
N ARG A 267 4.84 5.72 3.24
CA ARG A 267 3.98 5.43 4.38
C ARG A 267 2.55 5.24 3.89
N LEU A 268 1.96 4.12 4.27
CA LEU A 268 0.55 3.81 4.11
C LEU A 268 -0.04 3.70 5.50
N ARG A 269 -1.16 4.37 5.74
CA ARG A 269 -1.97 4.28 6.96
C ARG A 269 -3.41 3.99 6.60
N LEU A 270 -4.04 3.13 7.39
CA LEU A 270 -5.43 2.72 7.27
C LEU A 270 -6.16 3.07 8.55
N ASP A 271 -7.06 4.04 8.43
CA ASP A 271 -7.87 4.55 9.51
C ASP A 271 -9.29 4.00 9.39
N ASP A 272 -10.00 3.88 10.51
CA ASP A 272 -11.40 3.43 10.57
C ASP A 272 -11.73 2.15 9.78
N VAL A 273 -10.76 1.23 9.71
CA VAL A 273 -10.89 -0.04 9.00
C VAL A 273 -12.10 -0.84 9.50
N ASN A 274 -12.94 -1.29 8.57
CA ASN A 274 -14.14 -2.11 8.79
C ASN A 274 -15.16 -1.47 9.77
N LYS A 275 -15.12 -0.15 9.94
CA LYS A 275 -16.11 0.58 10.74
C LYS A 275 -17.28 1.01 9.85
N LYS A 276 -18.51 0.77 10.32
CA LYS A 276 -19.77 1.06 9.59
C LYS A 276 -19.89 2.51 9.05
N ALA A 277 -19.11 3.45 9.59
CA ALA A 277 -19.12 4.87 9.23
C ALA A 277 -18.43 5.24 7.89
N ALA A 278 -17.76 4.29 7.20
CA ALA A 278 -17.09 4.57 5.92
C ALA A 278 -18.00 4.55 4.66
N ARG A 279 -19.33 4.43 4.81
CA ARG A 279 -20.31 4.36 3.70
C ARG A 279 -21.18 5.64 3.64
N PRO A 280 -21.84 6.01 2.54
CA PRO A 280 -21.49 6.07 1.11
C PRO A 280 -21.77 7.46 0.48
N SER A 281 -21.96 8.53 1.27
CA SER A 281 -22.21 9.88 0.72
C SER A 281 -21.02 10.41 -0.09
N ALA A 282 -19.80 9.97 0.22
CA ALA A 282 -18.59 10.28 -0.52
C ALA A 282 -18.57 9.70 -1.95
N PHE A 283 -19.29 8.59 -2.22
CA PHE A 283 -19.27 7.92 -3.52
C PHE A 283 -20.46 8.27 -4.42
N ALA A 284 -21.43 9.04 -3.91
CA ALA A 284 -22.72 9.27 -4.57
C ALA A 284 -22.70 10.33 -5.67
N ARG A 285 -21.63 11.12 -5.79
CA ARG A 285 -21.60 12.25 -6.75
C ARG A 285 -20.99 11.85 -8.08
N GLY A 286 -21.68 10.97 -8.79
CA GLY A 286 -21.51 10.88 -10.24
C GLY A 286 -21.81 12.25 -10.85
N ARG A 287 -20.87 12.81 -11.61
CA ARG A 287 -21.02 14.08 -12.31
C ARG A 287 -21.54 13.82 -13.71
N LYS A 288 -22.78 14.24 -14.01
CA LYS A 288 -23.39 14.06 -15.34
C LYS A 288 -22.63 14.88 -16.40
N ASP A 289 -22.17 16.05 -16.00
CA ASP A 289 -21.38 17.03 -16.74
C ASP A 289 -19.91 16.65 -16.95
N ALA A 290 -19.46 15.49 -16.45
CA ALA A 290 -18.08 15.07 -16.66
C ALA A 290 -17.78 14.85 -18.16
N ARG A 291 -16.73 15.52 -18.64
CA ARG A 291 -16.20 15.40 -20.01
C ARG A 291 -15.55 14.02 -20.21
N PRO A 292 -15.51 13.45 -21.42
CA PRO A 292 -14.70 12.25 -21.67
C PRO A 292 -13.23 12.46 -21.29
N LEU A 293 -12.60 11.48 -20.62
CA LEU A 293 -11.16 11.54 -20.34
C LEU A 293 -10.31 11.57 -21.63
N ALA A 294 -10.87 11.10 -22.74
CA ALA A 294 -10.25 11.20 -24.06
C ALA A 294 -10.03 12.67 -24.52
N ASP A 295 -10.81 13.62 -23.99
CA ASP A 295 -10.65 15.04 -24.28
C ASP A 295 -9.32 15.59 -23.73
N LEU A 296 -8.74 14.94 -22.72
CA LEU A 296 -7.41 15.28 -22.18
C LEU A 296 -6.27 14.66 -23.00
N THR A 297 -6.48 13.50 -23.63
CA THR A 297 -5.40 12.68 -24.20
C THR A 297 -5.25 12.79 -25.71
N GLY A 298 -6.11 13.54 -26.42
CA GLY A 298 -5.96 13.79 -27.86
C GLY A 298 -6.05 12.55 -28.76
N GLY A 299 -6.51 11.40 -28.25
CA GLY A 299 -6.69 10.18 -29.03
C GLY A 299 -6.75 8.90 -28.20
N GLY A 300 -7.65 7.99 -28.61
CA GLY A 300 -7.59 6.54 -28.40
C GLY A 300 -7.73 5.95 -26.98
N PRO A 301 -8.56 4.91 -26.76
CA PRO A 301 -8.70 4.23 -25.47
C PRO A 301 -7.48 3.40 -25.03
N ALA A 302 -6.46 3.26 -25.87
CA ALA A 302 -5.21 2.56 -25.54
C ALA A 302 -4.25 3.41 -24.67
N ASN A 303 -4.34 4.75 -24.75
CA ASN A 303 -3.35 5.68 -24.16
C ASN A 303 -3.80 6.25 -22.80
N ILE A 304 -4.97 5.83 -22.29
CA ILE A 304 -5.61 6.46 -21.12
C ILE A 304 -4.90 6.10 -19.80
N LEU A 305 -4.26 4.94 -19.71
CA LEU A 305 -3.50 4.54 -18.51
C LEU A 305 -2.03 4.99 -18.53
N GLU A 306 -1.53 5.40 -19.70
CA GLU A 306 -0.35 6.27 -19.80
C GLU A 306 -0.68 7.69 -19.25
N GLY A 307 -1.95 8.12 -19.37
CA GLY A 307 -2.45 9.42 -18.92
C GLY A 307 -2.50 9.66 -17.41
N VAL A 308 -2.53 8.62 -16.56
CA VAL A 308 -2.54 8.81 -15.10
C VAL A 308 -1.14 9.21 -14.58
N GLY A 309 -0.07 8.87 -15.32
CA GLY A 309 1.28 9.41 -15.09
C GLY A 309 1.50 10.80 -15.71
N ALA A 310 0.55 11.30 -16.51
CA ALA A 310 0.67 12.53 -17.29
C ALA A 310 -0.44 13.56 -16.99
N GLY A 311 -1.19 13.39 -15.90
CA GLY A 311 -2.25 14.31 -15.44
C GLY A 311 -1.72 15.61 -14.81
N LEU A 312 -0.63 16.16 -15.35
CA LEU A 312 -0.14 17.50 -15.05
C LEU A 312 -0.66 18.37 -16.19
N THR A 313 -1.68 19.20 -16.01
CA THR A 313 -2.23 20.01 -17.12
C THR A 313 -2.25 21.50 -16.78
N GLY A 314 -1.05 22.09 -16.78
CA GLY A 314 -0.83 23.43 -17.33
C GLY A 314 -0.21 23.30 -18.74
N GLY A 315 0.04 24.42 -19.44
CA GLY A 315 0.65 24.39 -20.79
C GLY A 315 1.94 23.56 -20.90
N ARG A 316 2.75 23.54 -19.84
CA ARG A 316 3.97 22.70 -19.73
C ARG A 316 3.73 21.23 -19.39
N GLY A 317 2.52 20.91 -18.96
CA GLY A 317 2.05 19.54 -18.76
C GLY A 317 1.88 18.78 -20.07
N ARG A 318 1.41 19.49 -21.11
CA ARG A 318 1.39 18.99 -22.49
C ARG A 318 2.79 18.79 -23.04
N GLU A 319 3.73 19.67 -22.68
CA GLU A 319 5.15 19.55 -23.05
C GLU A 319 5.82 18.38 -22.32
N LEU A 320 5.55 18.18 -21.02
CA LEU A 320 6.02 17.01 -20.28
C LEU A 320 5.41 15.72 -20.83
N PHE A 321 4.15 15.74 -21.26
CA PHE A 321 3.54 14.59 -21.91
C PHE A 321 4.16 14.29 -23.27
N ALA A 322 4.30 15.29 -24.13
CA ALA A 322 5.02 15.18 -25.41
C ALA A 322 6.46 14.71 -25.20
N CYS A 323 7.05 15.09 -24.08
CA CYS A 323 8.39 14.73 -23.67
C CYS A 323 8.52 13.27 -23.22
N LEU A 324 7.57 12.79 -22.42
CA LEU A 324 7.49 11.41 -21.97
C LEU A 324 7.17 10.45 -23.13
N THR A 325 6.34 10.88 -24.08
CA THR A 325 6.03 10.11 -25.30
C THR A 325 7.17 10.13 -26.31
N ALA A 326 7.82 11.28 -26.55
CA ALA A 326 8.96 11.39 -27.46
C ALA A 326 10.21 10.67 -26.95
N ALA A 327 10.39 10.56 -25.63
CA ALA A 327 11.51 9.81 -25.06
C ALA A 327 11.43 8.30 -25.34
N ASN A 328 10.28 7.77 -25.79
CA ASN A 328 10.08 6.37 -26.17
C ASN A 328 10.74 5.33 -25.22
N GLY A 329 10.73 5.64 -23.93
CA GLY A 329 11.33 4.83 -22.88
C GLY A 329 12.87 4.86 -22.75
N SER A 330 13.56 5.68 -23.53
CA SER A 330 14.97 5.96 -23.32
C SER A 330 15.17 6.87 -22.11
N SER A 331 15.87 6.37 -21.10
CA SER A 331 16.17 7.12 -19.88
C SER A 331 17.04 8.35 -20.13
N SER A 332 17.95 8.29 -21.10
CA SER A 332 18.79 9.42 -21.48
C SER A 332 18.00 10.48 -22.27
N GLU A 333 17.00 10.07 -23.06
CA GLU A 333 16.12 11.00 -23.76
C GLU A 333 15.09 11.63 -22.82
N LEU A 334 14.61 10.88 -21.83
CA LEU A 334 13.73 11.39 -20.78
C LEU A 334 14.44 12.43 -19.93
N VAL A 335 15.70 12.20 -19.53
CA VAL A 335 16.52 13.20 -18.82
C VAL A 335 16.78 14.43 -19.71
N ARG A 336 17.17 14.25 -20.97
CA ARG A 336 17.39 15.33 -21.94
C ARG A 336 16.14 16.14 -22.22
N CYS A 337 14.99 15.49 -22.14
CA CYS A 337 13.73 16.11 -22.44
C CYS A 337 13.17 16.87 -21.23
N VAL A 338 13.22 16.28 -20.03
CA VAL A 338 12.86 16.96 -18.78
C VAL A 338 13.81 18.16 -18.52
N SER A 339 15.09 18.05 -18.87
CA SER A 339 16.03 19.18 -18.76
C SER A 339 15.70 20.35 -19.68
N LYS A 340 14.97 20.13 -20.78
CA LYS A 340 14.47 21.21 -21.67
C LYS A 340 13.21 21.90 -21.13
N LEU A 341 12.57 21.32 -20.12
CA LEU A 341 11.35 21.83 -19.49
C LEU A 341 11.63 22.59 -18.18
N ALA A 342 12.85 22.45 -17.64
CA ALA A 342 13.38 23.28 -16.58
C ALA A 342 13.57 24.73 -17.10
N PRO A 343 13.22 25.75 -16.31
CA PRO A 343 13.34 27.15 -16.71
C PRO A 343 14.78 27.59 -17.00
#